data_AF-A0A3L7UHJ7-F1
#
_entry.id   AF-A0A3L7UHJ7-F1
#
_cell.length_a   1.000
_cell.length_b   1.000
_cell.length_c   1.000
_cell.angle_alpha   90.00
_cell.angle_beta   90.00
_cell.angle_gamma   90.00
#
_symmetry.space_group_name_H-M   'P 1'
#
loop_
_entity.id
_entity.type
_entity.pdbx_description
1 polymer ?
#
loop_
_entity_poly.entity_id
_entity_poly.type
_entity_poly.pdbx_seq_one_letter_code
_entity_poly.pdbx_strand_id
1 'polypeptide(L)'
;EPPACYFPYPKMGKSASGIAFDSTGKFGPFTNQLFVGDQSDSTIMRVALEKVRGHYQGACFPFRSGIGSGSLGMMMSPNGSLFVGGTNRGWGSRGPKPHSLDRIDWSGKVPFEIHEMHAKPDGFELTFTQPVDAATAGDVKSYKLSTYTYIYQASYGSPEVDQTTPTIESATVAADGKSVRLKINGLQEGHVHELHSDGVKSANGLPLLHKEAYYTLNYLAE
;
A
#
# COMPACT_ATOMS: atom_id res chain seq x y z
N GLU A 1 2.00 -16.46 14.39
CA GLU A 1 2.37 -15.44 13.39
C GLU A 1 1.50 -14.19 13.58
N PRO A 2 2.10 -12.99 13.68
CA PRO A 2 1.37 -11.74 13.53
C PRO A 2 0.79 -11.63 12.11
N PRO A 3 -0.19 -10.74 11.87
CA PRO A 3 -0.65 -10.48 10.51
C PRO A 3 0.51 -9.95 9.66
N ALA A 4 0.61 -10.41 8.41
CA ALA A 4 1.67 -9.97 7.49
C ALA A 4 1.52 -8.49 7.08
N CYS A 5 0.30 -7.96 7.09
CA CYS A 5 0.03 -6.57 6.73
C CYS A 5 -1.21 -6.08 7.48
N TYR A 6 -1.09 -4.95 8.18
CA TYR A 6 -2.21 -4.18 8.70
C TYR A 6 -2.72 -3.20 7.64
N PHE A 7 -4.04 -2.97 7.64
CA PHE A 7 -4.69 -1.89 6.90
C PHE A 7 -5.10 -0.80 7.91
N PRO A 8 -4.38 0.33 8.00
CA PRO A 8 -4.64 1.30 9.05
C PRO A 8 -6.03 1.94 8.98
N TYR A 9 -6.74 1.94 10.09
CA TYR A 9 -8.08 2.54 10.21
C TYR A 9 -7.98 4.05 10.51
N PRO A 10 -8.73 4.95 9.84
CA PRO A 10 -9.56 4.75 8.65
C PRO A 10 -8.80 5.06 7.34
N LYS A 11 -7.47 5.09 7.36
CA LYS A 11 -6.60 5.56 6.28
C LYS A 11 -6.64 4.64 5.04
N MET A 12 -6.74 3.34 5.28
CA MET A 12 -6.85 2.26 4.29
C MET A 12 -8.25 1.62 4.35
N GLY A 13 -9.29 2.43 4.56
CA GLY A 13 -10.64 1.95 4.74
C GLY A 13 -10.96 1.50 6.17
N LYS A 14 -12.10 0.84 6.32
CA LYS A 14 -12.70 0.52 7.63
C LYS A 14 -13.14 -0.94 7.75
N SER A 15 -13.21 -1.64 6.64
CA SER A 15 -13.74 -2.99 6.52
C SER A 15 -13.13 -3.64 5.29
N ALA A 16 -11.83 -3.97 5.37
CA ALA A 16 -11.14 -4.75 4.36
C ALA A 16 -11.92 -6.04 4.08
N SER A 17 -12.08 -6.37 2.80
CA SER A 17 -12.95 -7.44 2.33
C SER A 17 -12.20 -8.39 1.39
N GLY A 18 -12.82 -8.81 0.30
CA GLY A 18 -12.28 -9.81 -0.61
C GLY A 18 -10.89 -9.47 -1.12
N ILE A 19 -10.14 -10.53 -1.41
CA ILE A 19 -8.75 -10.47 -1.90
C ILE A 19 -8.72 -11.07 -3.31
N ALA A 20 -7.99 -10.45 -4.22
CA ALA A 20 -7.64 -10.99 -5.52
C ALA A 20 -6.13 -10.93 -5.74
N PHE A 21 -5.62 -11.78 -6.60
CA PHE A 21 -4.21 -11.85 -6.95
C PHE A 21 -4.07 -11.90 -8.48
N ASP A 22 -3.16 -11.09 -9.03
CA ASP A 22 -2.84 -11.19 -10.46
C ASP A 22 -1.83 -12.31 -10.72
N SER A 23 -2.34 -13.50 -11.07
CA SER A 23 -1.53 -14.61 -11.57
C SER A 23 -1.25 -14.54 -13.08
N THR A 24 -1.82 -13.55 -13.77
CA THR A 24 -1.74 -13.44 -15.23
C THR A 24 -0.64 -12.49 -15.71
N GLY A 25 -0.25 -11.53 -14.87
CA GLY A 25 0.68 -10.45 -15.21
C GLY A 25 0.13 -9.45 -16.23
N LYS A 26 -1.19 -9.46 -16.45
CA LYS A 26 -1.88 -8.62 -17.44
C LYS A 26 -2.53 -7.39 -16.80
N PHE A 27 -2.54 -7.29 -15.47
CA PHE A 27 -3.19 -6.20 -14.75
C PHE A 27 -2.22 -5.07 -14.38
N GLY A 28 -1.47 -4.61 -15.38
CA GLY A 28 -0.49 -3.53 -15.22
C GLY A 28 0.80 -3.98 -14.52
N PRO A 29 1.58 -3.04 -13.94
CA PRO A 29 2.91 -3.33 -13.43
C PRO A 29 2.91 -4.09 -12.08
N PHE A 30 1.76 -4.40 -11.50
CA PHE A 30 1.62 -4.90 -10.13
C PHE A 30 1.53 -6.44 -10.05
N THR A 31 2.23 -7.13 -10.95
CA THR A 31 2.31 -8.59 -10.91
C THR A 31 2.86 -9.04 -9.56
N ASN A 32 2.34 -10.15 -9.02
CA ASN A 32 2.66 -10.68 -7.69
C ASN A 32 2.20 -9.85 -6.48
N GLN A 33 1.49 -8.73 -6.68
CA GLN A 33 0.82 -8.01 -5.59
C GLN A 33 -0.60 -8.53 -5.38
N LEU A 34 -1.09 -8.37 -4.16
CA LEU A 34 -2.49 -8.64 -3.81
C LEU A 34 -3.31 -7.37 -3.99
N PHE A 35 -4.58 -7.55 -4.33
CA PHE A 35 -5.59 -6.50 -4.35
C PHE A 35 -6.61 -6.81 -3.26
N VAL A 36 -6.92 -5.84 -2.42
CA VAL A 36 -7.85 -6.01 -1.29
C VAL A 36 -8.94 -4.96 -1.37
N GLY A 37 -10.20 -5.39 -1.37
CA GLY A 37 -11.34 -4.48 -1.37
C GLY A 37 -11.58 -3.85 0.00
N ASP A 38 -12.30 -2.74 0.04
CA ASP A 38 -12.90 -2.21 1.27
C ASP A 38 -14.41 -1.98 1.11
N GLN A 39 -15.17 -2.48 2.07
CA GLN A 39 -16.63 -2.39 2.04
C GLN A 39 -17.13 -0.97 2.34
N SER A 40 -16.56 -0.28 3.33
CA SER A 40 -17.08 1.01 3.78
C SER A 40 -16.73 2.14 2.81
N ASP A 41 -15.53 2.11 2.28
CA ASP A 41 -14.94 3.14 1.45
C ASP A 41 -15.13 2.88 -0.05
N SER A 42 -15.59 1.69 -0.43
CA SER A 42 -15.78 1.30 -1.83
C SER A 42 -14.51 1.50 -2.66
N THR A 43 -13.40 1.03 -2.10
CA THR A 43 -12.06 1.12 -2.69
C THR A 43 -11.44 -0.26 -2.88
N ILE A 44 -10.29 -0.25 -3.53
CA ILE A 44 -9.34 -1.34 -3.67
C ILE A 44 -7.98 -0.80 -3.27
N MET A 45 -7.21 -1.62 -2.57
CA MET A 45 -5.87 -1.37 -2.08
C MET A 45 -4.92 -2.42 -2.66
N ARG A 46 -3.64 -2.09 -2.81
CA ARG A 46 -2.58 -3.05 -3.14
C ARG A 46 -1.88 -3.52 -1.87
N VAL A 47 -1.35 -4.73 -1.89
CA VAL A 47 -0.39 -5.24 -0.90
C VAL A 47 0.80 -5.83 -1.63
N ALA A 48 2.00 -5.37 -1.27
CA ALA A 48 3.25 -6.00 -1.64
C ALA A 48 3.80 -6.72 -0.41
N LEU A 49 4.02 -8.04 -0.54
CA LEU A 49 4.54 -8.89 0.53
C LEU A 49 5.99 -9.29 0.22
N GLU A 50 6.78 -9.43 1.27
CA GLU A 50 8.11 -9.99 1.22
C GLU A 50 8.29 -11.05 2.33
N LYS A 51 9.39 -11.80 2.27
CA LYS A 51 9.80 -12.69 3.34
C LYS A 51 11.03 -12.14 4.03
N VAL A 52 10.90 -11.79 5.31
CA VAL A 52 12.00 -11.40 6.17
C VAL A 52 12.21 -12.50 7.20
N ARG A 53 13.44 -13.04 7.26
CA ARG A 53 13.79 -14.16 8.17
C ARG A 53 12.85 -15.37 8.04
N GLY A 54 12.31 -15.60 6.84
CA GLY A 54 11.38 -16.70 6.55
C GLY A 54 9.90 -16.39 6.83
N HIS A 55 9.57 -15.25 7.44
CA HIS A 55 8.21 -14.83 7.78
C HIS A 55 7.69 -13.77 6.81
N TYR A 56 6.38 -13.82 6.53
CA TYR A 56 5.76 -12.82 5.66
C TYR A 56 5.48 -11.51 6.42
N GLN A 57 5.84 -10.40 5.79
CA GLN A 57 5.42 -9.06 6.16
C GLN A 57 5.36 -8.17 4.90
N GLY A 58 4.90 -6.93 5.01
CA GLY A 58 4.91 -6.03 3.86
C GLY A 58 4.07 -4.77 4.00
N ALA A 59 3.85 -4.11 2.87
CA ALA A 59 3.16 -2.84 2.81
C ALA A 59 1.85 -2.89 2.03
N CYS A 60 0.87 -2.11 2.49
CA CYS A 60 -0.31 -1.79 1.70
C CYS A 60 -0.27 -0.35 1.15
N PHE A 61 -0.90 -0.17 -0.01
CA PHE A 61 -0.96 1.10 -0.74
C PHE A 61 -2.38 1.35 -1.25
N PRO A 62 -2.86 2.60 -1.30
CA PRO A 62 -4.08 2.92 -2.04
C PRO A 62 -3.95 2.51 -3.51
N PHE A 63 -5.08 2.20 -4.17
CA PHE A 63 -5.05 1.81 -5.58
C PHE A 63 -6.22 2.31 -6.42
N ARG A 64 -7.46 1.96 -6.07
CA ARG A 64 -8.61 2.37 -6.87
C ARG A 64 -9.80 2.75 -6.01
N SER A 65 -10.42 3.87 -6.35
CA SER A 65 -11.69 4.32 -5.80
C SER A 65 -12.77 4.37 -6.87
N GLY A 66 -14.01 4.66 -6.45
CA GLY A 66 -15.15 4.81 -7.35
C GLY A 66 -15.83 3.47 -7.69
N ILE A 67 -15.69 2.46 -6.83
CA ILE A 67 -16.46 1.21 -6.95
C ILE A 67 -17.93 1.51 -6.65
N GLY A 68 -18.86 0.86 -7.37
CA GLY A 68 -20.27 1.21 -7.37
C GLY A 68 -20.97 1.00 -6.03
N SER A 69 -20.50 0.06 -5.23
CA SER A 69 -21.01 -0.34 -3.90
C SER A 69 -19.85 -0.68 -2.97
N GLY A 70 -20.13 -1.03 -1.72
CA GLY A 70 -19.11 -1.56 -0.82
C GLY A 70 -18.48 -2.84 -1.38
N SER A 71 -17.17 -2.82 -1.63
CA SER A 71 -16.44 -3.95 -2.20
C SER A 71 -16.54 -5.16 -1.27
N LEU A 72 -16.92 -6.33 -1.78
CA LEU A 72 -17.05 -7.57 -1.00
C LEU A 72 -16.23 -8.72 -1.58
N GLY A 73 -16.59 -9.18 -2.78
CA GLY A 73 -15.94 -10.29 -3.45
C GLY A 73 -15.14 -9.78 -4.63
N MET A 74 -13.93 -10.31 -4.83
CA MET A 74 -13.08 -9.92 -5.95
C MET A 74 -12.50 -11.14 -6.64
N MET A 75 -12.30 -11.04 -7.94
CA MET A 75 -11.71 -12.10 -8.75
C MET A 75 -10.91 -11.51 -9.90
N MET A 76 -9.66 -11.96 -10.06
CA MET A 76 -8.91 -11.74 -11.29
C MET A 76 -9.35 -12.79 -12.32
N SER A 77 -9.79 -12.35 -13.49
CA SER A 77 -10.14 -13.26 -14.58
C SER A 77 -8.90 -13.72 -15.36
N PRO A 78 -8.95 -14.85 -16.08
CA PRO A 78 -7.80 -15.37 -16.86
C PRO A 78 -7.29 -14.43 -17.97
N ASN A 79 -8.11 -13.46 -18.40
CA ASN A 79 -7.73 -12.42 -19.36
C ASN A 79 -7.12 -11.17 -18.70
N GLY A 80 -7.01 -11.11 -17.37
CA GLY A 80 -6.38 -10.02 -16.64
C GLY A 80 -7.30 -8.87 -16.26
N SER A 81 -8.63 -9.07 -16.28
CA SER A 81 -9.58 -8.08 -15.75
C SER A 81 -9.85 -8.37 -14.27
N LEU A 82 -9.98 -7.33 -13.45
CA LEU A 82 -10.41 -7.46 -12.06
C LEU A 82 -11.91 -7.23 -11.97
N PHE A 83 -12.65 -8.23 -11.49
CA PHE A 83 -14.06 -8.10 -11.17
C PHE A 83 -14.24 -7.84 -9.67
N VAL A 84 -15.13 -6.91 -9.34
CA VAL A 84 -15.46 -6.52 -7.96
C VAL A 84 -16.97 -6.57 -7.80
N GLY A 85 -17.44 -7.53 -7.01
CA GLY A 85 -18.82 -7.59 -6.55
C GLY A 85 -18.97 -6.77 -5.27
N GLY A 86 -20.02 -5.98 -5.18
CA GLY A 86 -20.28 -5.13 -4.04
C GLY A 86 -21.74 -5.07 -3.61
N THR A 87 -21.96 -4.69 -2.36
CA THR A 87 -23.28 -4.41 -1.79
C THR A 87 -23.25 -3.20 -0.87
N ASN A 88 -24.38 -2.50 -0.82
CA ASN A 88 -24.64 -1.46 0.17
C ASN A 88 -25.81 -1.87 1.10
N ARG A 89 -26.10 -3.18 1.18
CA ARG A 89 -27.11 -3.73 2.08
C ARG A 89 -26.47 -4.06 3.43
N GLY A 90 -27.08 -3.61 4.52
CA GLY A 90 -26.60 -3.85 5.89
C GLY A 90 -25.75 -2.70 6.41
N TRP A 91 -24.54 -2.54 5.87
CA TRP A 91 -23.62 -1.45 6.23
C TRP A 91 -23.49 -0.45 5.09
N GLY A 92 -23.69 0.83 5.40
CA GLY A 92 -23.53 1.91 4.43
C GLY A 92 -22.11 1.97 3.87
N SER A 93 -21.99 2.09 2.55
CA SER A 93 -20.74 2.26 1.82
C SER A 93 -20.69 3.57 1.05
N ARG A 94 -19.48 4.05 0.75
CA ARG A 94 -19.25 5.25 -0.08
C ARG A 94 -19.84 5.12 -1.48
N GLY A 95 -19.71 3.94 -2.08
CA GLY A 95 -20.38 3.56 -3.31
C GLY A 95 -21.89 3.44 -3.04
N PRO A 96 -22.74 4.26 -3.66
CA PRO A 96 -24.13 4.40 -3.23
C PRO A 96 -25.06 3.32 -3.78
N LYS A 97 -24.64 2.55 -4.80
CA LYS A 97 -25.53 1.57 -5.43
C LYS A 97 -25.87 0.47 -4.43
N PRO A 98 -27.11 -0.06 -4.42
CA PRO A 98 -27.49 -1.15 -3.52
C PRO A 98 -26.67 -2.44 -3.78
N HIS A 99 -26.24 -2.63 -5.02
CA HIS A 99 -25.38 -3.70 -5.49
C HIS A 99 -24.57 -3.22 -6.69
N SER A 100 -23.39 -3.78 -6.89
CA SER A 100 -22.57 -3.56 -8.08
C SER A 100 -21.82 -4.81 -8.49
N LEU A 101 -21.57 -4.92 -9.80
CA LEU A 101 -20.56 -5.78 -10.38
C LEU A 101 -19.72 -4.89 -11.28
N ASP A 102 -18.57 -4.46 -10.78
CA ASP A 102 -17.66 -3.58 -11.48
C ASP A 102 -16.55 -4.41 -12.14
N ARG A 103 -16.21 -4.08 -13.39
CA ARG A 103 -15.05 -4.64 -14.10
C ARG A 103 -14.00 -3.56 -14.25
N ILE A 104 -12.78 -3.87 -13.87
CA ILE A 104 -11.62 -2.99 -14.04
C ILE A 104 -10.69 -3.66 -15.04
N ASP A 105 -10.46 -2.95 -16.14
CA ASP A 105 -9.54 -3.36 -17.20
C ASP A 105 -8.27 -2.52 -17.14
N TRP A 106 -7.12 -3.14 -17.42
CA TRP A 106 -5.87 -2.40 -17.52
C TRP A 106 -5.91 -1.42 -18.69
N SER A 107 -5.59 -0.15 -18.43
CA SER A 107 -5.65 0.91 -19.44
C SER A 107 -4.49 0.89 -20.45
N GLY A 108 -3.46 0.09 -20.22
CA GLY A 108 -2.20 0.14 -20.97
C GLY A 108 -1.25 1.25 -20.52
N LYS A 109 -1.66 2.18 -19.65
CA LYS A 109 -0.86 3.32 -19.20
C LYS A 109 -0.36 3.11 -17.77
N VAL A 110 0.96 3.03 -17.60
CA VAL A 110 1.61 2.91 -16.30
C VAL A 110 1.55 4.26 -15.56
N PRO A 111 0.87 4.39 -14.40
CA PRO A 111 0.94 5.60 -13.58
C PRO A 111 2.30 5.71 -12.88
N PHE A 112 2.65 6.88 -12.34
CA PHE A 112 3.81 7.00 -11.44
C PHE A 112 3.35 6.72 -10.01
N GLU A 113 3.80 5.60 -9.46
CA GLU A 113 3.42 5.10 -8.13
C GLU A 113 4.60 4.46 -7.42
N ILE A 114 4.51 4.39 -6.08
CA ILE A 114 5.32 3.46 -5.30
C ILE A 114 4.89 2.04 -5.70
N HIS A 115 5.82 1.30 -6.27
CA HIS A 115 5.59 -0.06 -6.71
C HIS A 115 5.65 -0.99 -5.50
N GLU A 116 6.77 -1.02 -4.77
CA GLU A 116 6.97 -1.83 -3.57
C GLU A 116 7.75 -1.05 -2.50
N MET A 117 7.68 -1.53 -1.26
CA MET A 117 8.45 -1.04 -0.13
C MET A 117 8.99 -2.25 0.61
N HIS A 118 10.32 -2.40 0.64
CA HIS A 118 11.02 -3.54 1.23
C HIS A 118 11.82 -3.12 2.46
N ALA A 119 11.78 -3.92 3.52
CA ALA A 119 12.61 -3.71 4.70
C ALA A 119 14.08 -3.94 4.37
N LYS A 120 14.93 -3.09 4.94
CA LYS A 120 16.39 -3.20 4.93
C LYS A 120 16.90 -3.04 6.37
N PRO A 121 18.13 -3.49 6.69
CA PRO A 121 18.61 -3.50 8.07
C PRO A 121 18.54 -2.13 8.78
N ASP A 122 18.72 -1.05 8.03
CA ASP A 122 18.72 0.33 8.51
C ASP A 122 17.65 1.19 7.83
N GLY A 123 16.53 0.63 7.36
CA GLY A 123 15.39 1.40 6.84
C GLY A 123 14.57 0.68 5.79
N PHE A 124 14.18 1.38 4.72
CA PHE A 124 13.40 0.80 3.63
C PHE A 124 14.00 1.09 2.25
N GLU A 125 13.72 0.21 1.30
CA GLU A 125 13.91 0.45 -0.13
C GLU A 125 12.54 0.61 -0.80
N LEU A 126 12.33 1.74 -1.46
CA LEU A 126 11.16 1.96 -2.30
C LEU A 126 11.53 1.68 -3.74
N THR A 127 10.66 0.96 -4.46
CA THR A 127 10.73 0.85 -5.92
C THR A 127 9.57 1.63 -6.53
N PHE A 128 9.75 2.15 -7.74
CA PHE A 128 8.77 2.98 -8.44
C PHE A 128 8.42 2.41 -9.81
N THR A 129 7.18 2.62 -10.24
CA THR A 129 6.68 2.13 -11.54
C THR A 129 7.32 2.84 -12.74
N GLN A 130 7.87 4.04 -12.54
CA GLN A 130 8.58 4.84 -13.55
C GLN A 130 9.88 5.43 -12.97
N PRO A 131 10.82 5.90 -13.81
CA PRO A 131 12.00 6.59 -13.33
C PRO A 131 11.67 7.80 -12.47
N VAL A 132 12.42 7.98 -11.37
CA VAL A 132 12.29 9.12 -10.46
C VAL A 132 13.12 10.30 -10.92
N ASP A 133 12.71 11.51 -10.55
CA ASP A 133 13.58 12.67 -10.60
C ASP A 133 14.56 12.60 -9.42
N ALA A 134 15.86 12.57 -9.73
CA ALA A 134 16.87 12.29 -8.71
C ALA A 134 16.96 13.37 -7.61
N ALA A 135 16.66 14.62 -7.96
CA ALA A 135 16.72 15.74 -7.02
C ALA A 135 15.59 15.64 -5.98
N THR A 136 14.35 15.43 -6.43
CA THR A 136 13.20 15.31 -5.52
C THR A 136 13.20 13.99 -4.76
N ALA A 137 13.54 12.87 -5.40
CA ALA A 137 13.57 11.57 -4.76
C ALA A 137 14.74 11.40 -3.78
N GLY A 138 15.85 12.12 -3.96
CA GLY A 138 17.00 12.16 -3.05
C GLY A 138 16.88 13.18 -1.92
N ASP A 139 15.85 14.02 -1.90
CA ASP A 139 15.63 14.99 -0.81
C ASP A 139 14.83 14.32 0.33
N VAL A 140 15.43 14.25 1.52
CA VAL A 140 14.76 13.76 2.74
C VAL A 140 13.45 14.51 3.02
N LYS A 141 13.36 15.79 2.66
CA LYS A 141 12.15 16.61 2.85
C LYS A 141 10.96 16.17 1.98
N SER A 142 11.20 15.31 0.98
CA SER A 142 10.14 14.71 0.19
C SER A 142 9.35 13.65 0.95
N TYR A 143 9.83 13.24 2.13
CA TYR A 143 9.31 12.13 2.89
C TYR A 143 8.92 12.55 4.31
N LYS A 144 7.88 11.90 4.83
CA LYS A 144 7.48 11.96 6.25
C LYS A 144 7.18 10.55 6.73
N LEU A 145 7.68 10.22 7.92
CA LEU A 145 7.53 8.89 8.50
C LEU A 145 7.03 9.02 9.93
N SER A 146 5.97 8.28 10.24
CA SER A 146 5.53 8.02 11.61
C SER A 146 5.35 6.53 11.81
N THR A 147 5.31 6.09 13.05
CA THR A 147 4.92 4.72 13.39
C THR A 147 3.89 4.70 14.48
N TYR A 148 3.15 3.60 14.55
CA TYR A 148 2.18 3.30 15.59
C TYR A 148 1.88 1.80 15.57
N THR A 149 1.23 1.32 16.62
CA THR A 149 0.64 -0.02 16.64
C THR A 149 -0.80 0.06 17.13
N TYR A 150 -1.43 -1.10 17.29
CA TYR A 150 -2.82 -1.22 17.75
C TYR A 150 -2.89 -2.15 18.95
N ILE A 151 -3.79 -1.84 19.88
CA ILE A 151 -4.09 -2.75 20.99
C ILE A 151 -4.73 -4.02 20.41
N TYR A 152 -4.09 -5.17 20.61
CA TYR A 152 -4.65 -6.46 20.24
C TYR A 152 -5.65 -6.91 21.31
N GLN A 153 -6.95 -6.70 21.04
CA GLN A 153 -8.04 -6.95 21.98
C GLN A 153 -9.28 -7.52 21.30
N ALA A 154 -10.18 -8.10 22.10
CA ALA A 154 -11.45 -8.65 21.63
C ALA A 154 -12.53 -7.57 21.40
N SER A 155 -12.42 -6.42 22.06
CA SER A 155 -13.36 -5.31 21.90
C SER A 155 -13.34 -4.78 20.46
N TYR A 156 -14.50 -4.35 19.96
CA TYR A 156 -14.61 -3.80 18.62
C TYR A 156 -13.84 -2.49 18.48
N GLY A 157 -12.95 -2.43 17.49
CA GLY A 157 -12.09 -1.29 17.22
C GLY A 157 -10.87 -1.22 18.13
N SER A 158 -9.87 -0.48 17.67
CA SER A 158 -8.63 -0.23 18.42
C SER A 158 -8.08 1.14 18.02
N PRO A 159 -7.70 2.00 18.99
CA PRO A 159 -7.01 3.24 18.67
C PRO A 159 -5.58 2.95 18.18
N GLU A 160 -5.01 3.87 17.42
CA GLU A 160 -3.56 3.93 17.21
C GLU A 160 -2.89 4.24 18.56
N VAL A 161 -1.88 3.46 18.95
CA VAL A 161 -1.11 3.61 20.18
C VAL A 161 0.38 3.56 19.89
N ASP A 162 1.19 3.92 20.90
CA ASP A 162 2.66 3.88 20.88
C ASP A 162 3.27 4.63 19.69
N GLN A 163 2.74 5.82 19.39
CA GLN A 163 3.22 6.64 18.28
C GLN A 163 4.69 7.02 18.46
N THR A 164 5.47 6.89 17.40
CA THR A 164 6.83 7.45 17.34
C THR A 164 7.08 8.15 16.00
N THR A 165 8.10 9.00 15.96
CA THR A 165 8.53 9.71 14.75
C THR A 165 9.98 9.37 14.44
N PRO A 166 10.25 8.28 13.69
CA PRO A 166 11.59 7.95 13.25
C PRO A 166 12.17 9.07 12.38
N THR A 167 13.50 9.16 12.36
CA THR A 167 14.20 10.15 11.54
C THR A 167 14.70 9.48 10.26
N ILE A 168 14.29 10.01 9.11
CA ILE A 168 14.89 9.66 7.81
C ILE A 168 16.22 10.40 7.72
N GLU A 169 17.33 9.67 7.82
CA GLU A 169 18.68 10.25 7.82
C GLU A 169 19.15 10.59 6.41
N SER A 170 18.78 9.75 5.44
CA SER A 170 19.14 9.97 4.03
C SER A 170 18.13 9.30 3.08
N ALA A 171 18.03 9.86 1.89
CA ALA A 171 17.36 9.25 0.74
C ALA A 171 18.36 9.16 -0.41
N THR A 172 18.66 7.95 -0.88
CA THR A 172 19.63 7.72 -1.94
C THR A 172 18.96 7.03 -3.12
N VAL A 173 18.94 7.72 -4.26
CA VAL A 173 18.42 7.15 -5.51
C VAL A 173 19.40 6.11 -6.03
N ALA A 174 18.91 4.91 -6.31
CA ALA A 174 19.70 3.81 -6.83
C ALA A 174 20.09 4.04 -8.31
N ALA A 175 21.10 3.31 -8.78
CA ALA A 175 21.60 3.43 -10.14
C ALA A 175 20.58 3.05 -11.23
N ASP A 176 19.54 2.30 -10.88
CA ASP A 176 18.43 1.95 -11.78
C ASP A 176 17.51 3.15 -12.10
N GLY A 177 17.64 4.26 -11.37
CA GLY A 177 16.79 5.43 -11.47
C GLY A 177 15.32 5.17 -11.12
N LYS A 178 15.00 4.03 -10.51
CA LYS A 178 13.65 3.57 -10.15
C LYS A 178 13.53 3.09 -8.72
N SER A 179 14.61 3.16 -7.95
CA SER A 179 14.60 2.78 -6.54
C SER A 179 15.21 3.87 -5.66
N VAL A 180 14.73 3.96 -4.42
CA VAL A 180 15.27 4.88 -3.40
C VAL A 180 15.51 4.10 -2.12
N ARG A 181 16.74 4.16 -1.61
CA ARG A 181 17.13 3.65 -0.29
C ARG A 181 16.92 4.76 0.74
N LEU A 182 15.98 4.55 1.67
CA LEU A 182 15.72 5.43 2.81
C LEU A 182 16.41 4.89 4.07
N LYS A 183 17.48 5.55 4.53
CA LYS A 183 18.10 5.22 5.81
C LYS A 183 17.29 5.86 6.94
N ILE A 184 16.89 5.06 7.91
CA ILE A 184 15.98 5.47 8.99
C ILE A 184 16.56 5.08 10.33
N ASN A 185 16.66 6.07 11.22
CA ASN A 185 16.93 5.84 12.63
C ASN A 185 15.61 5.78 13.40
N GLY A 186 15.47 4.76 14.25
CA GLY A 186 14.28 4.55 15.09
C GLY A 186 13.19 3.68 14.47
N LEU A 187 13.53 2.70 13.62
CA LEU A 187 12.58 1.65 13.22
C LEU A 187 12.00 0.94 14.46
N GLN A 188 10.70 0.64 14.44
CA GLN A 188 9.98 -0.02 15.54
C GLN A 188 9.44 -1.36 15.09
N GLU A 189 10.00 -2.46 15.61
CA GLU A 189 9.43 -3.79 15.36
C GLU A 189 8.03 -3.90 16.01
N GLY A 190 7.08 -4.56 15.34
CA GLY A 190 5.67 -4.66 15.74
C GLY A 190 4.80 -3.45 15.39
N HIS A 191 5.35 -2.44 14.70
CA HIS A 191 4.61 -1.24 14.31
C HIS A 191 4.24 -1.23 12.82
N VAL A 192 3.24 -0.43 12.49
CA VAL A 192 3.03 0.10 11.15
C VAL A 192 3.91 1.33 10.97
N HIS A 193 4.65 1.36 9.87
CA HIS A 193 5.41 2.51 9.39
C HIS A 193 4.61 3.21 8.30
N GLU A 194 4.04 4.34 8.65
CA GLU A 194 3.30 5.19 7.73
C GLU A 194 4.23 6.18 7.06
N LEU A 195 4.51 5.92 5.79
CA LEU A 195 5.38 6.73 4.96
C LEU A 195 4.55 7.54 3.97
N HIS A 196 4.73 8.86 4.00
CA HIS A 196 4.23 9.79 2.98
C HIS A 196 5.40 10.26 2.14
N SER A 197 5.28 10.14 0.81
CA SER A 197 6.31 10.53 -0.17
C SER A 197 5.87 11.75 -1.00
N ASP A 198 5.25 12.76 -0.36
CA ASP A 198 4.60 13.91 -1.01
C ASP A 198 5.47 14.66 -2.02
N GLY A 199 6.78 14.78 -1.76
CA GLY A 199 7.70 15.56 -2.58
C GLY A 199 8.26 14.82 -3.79
N VAL A 200 8.10 13.49 -3.84
CA VAL A 200 8.70 12.65 -4.89
C VAL A 200 8.02 12.86 -6.23
N LYS A 201 8.83 13.08 -7.28
CA LYS A 201 8.36 13.20 -8.66
C LYS A 201 9.06 12.18 -9.56
N SER A 202 8.40 11.86 -10.68
CA SER A 202 9.02 11.12 -11.77
C SER A 202 10.04 11.99 -12.51
N ALA A 203 10.92 11.38 -13.31
CA ALA A 203 11.85 12.10 -14.18
C ALA A 203 11.15 13.06 -15.17
N ASN A 204 9.86 12.83 -15.46
CA ASN A 204 9.04 13.69 -16.31
C ASN A 204 8.20 14.71 -15.51
N GLY A 205 8.44 14.86 -14.21
CA GLY A 205 7.79 15.85 -13.35
C GLY A 205 6.40 15.47 -12.82
N LEU A 206 5.89 14.26 -13.11
CA LEU A 206 4.62 13.79 -12.56
C LEU A 206 4.74 13.55 -11.04
N PRO A 207 3.75 13.97 -10.24
CA PRO A 207 3.65 13.56 -8.83
C PRO A 207 3.22 12.09 -8.72
N LEU A 208 3.47 11.48 -7.57
CA LEU A 208 2.90 10.17 -7.23
C LEU A 208 1.37 10.22 -7.29
N LEU A 209 0.76 9.21 -7.91
CA LEU A 209 -0.71 9.07 -7.92
C LEU A 209 -1.24 8.72 -6.52
N HIS A 210 -0.54 7.82 -5.83
CA HIS A 210 -0.73 7.52 -4.41
C HIS A 210 0.62 7.66 -3.72
N LYS A 211 0.67 8.49 -2.69
CA LYS A 211 1.92 8.92 -2.03
C LYS A 211 2.15 8.22 -0.70
N GLU A 212 1.14 7.51 -0.22
CA GLU A 212 1.09 6.81 1.05
C GLU A 212 1.50 5.34 0.88
N ALA A 213 2.34 4.88 1.80
CA ALA A 213 2.69 3.48 1.99
C ALA A 213 2.60 3.15 3.49
N TYR A 214 2.01 2.00 3.82
CA TYR A 214 1.86 1.55 5.21
C TYR A 214 2.52 0.19 5.35
N TYR A 215 3.74 0.17 5.88
CA TYR A 215 4.52 -1.06 6.03
C TYR A 215 4.32 -1.66 7.42
N THR A 216 3.98 -2.94 7.51
CA THR A 216 3.92 -3.68 8.79
C THR A 216 5.27 -4.33 9.05
N LEU A 217 6.04 -3.80 10.00
CA LEU A 217 7.39 -4.28 10.33
C LEU A 217 7.34 -5.27 11.50
N ASN A 218 7.13 -6.55 11.20
CA ASN A 218 7.12 -7.60 12.22
C ASN A 218 8.52 -8.08 12.60
N TYR A 219 9.47 -8.01 11.66
CA TYR A 219 10.84 -8.46 11.82
C TYR A 219 11.78 -7.48 11.13
N LEU A 220 12.87 -7.12 11.81
CA LEU A 220 13.98 -6.39 11.19
C LEU A 220 14.70 -7.25 10.14
N ALA A 221 15.07 -6.63 9.02
CA ALA A 221 15.89 -7.29 8.01
C ALA A 221 17.35 -7.43 8.50
N GLU A 222 18.02 -8.49 8.04
CA GLU A 222 19.43 -8.81 8.36
C GLU A 222 20.39 -8.30 7.27
#